data_AF-A0A7X2XMG5-F1
#
_entry.id   AF-A0A7X2XMG5-F1
#
_cell.length_a   1.000
_cell.length_b   1.000
_cell.length_c   1.000
_cell.angle_alpha   90.00
_cell.angle_beta   90.00
_cell.angle_gamma   90.00
#
_symmetry.space_group_name_H-M   'P 1'
#
loop_
_entity.id
_entity.type
_entity.pdbx_description
1 polymer ?
#
loop_
_entity_poly.entity_id
_entity_poly.type
_entity_poly.pdbx_seq_one_letter_code
_entity_poly.pdbx_strand_id
1 'polypeptide(L)'
;NTLIIYISGDNGSSAEGSPNGTPNEVAQFNGIGFPVERQLKEFYDVWGTDKTYNHMAVGWTWAFDTPFKWTKQMASHFGGTKQG
;
A
#
# COMPACT_ATOMS: atom_id res chain seq x y z
N ASN A 1 21.01 14.54 -28.45
CA ASN A 1 20.54 13.58 -27.42
C ASN A 1 19.18 14.03 -26.92
N THR A 2 18.14 13.22 -27.11
CA THR A 2 16.78 13.51 -26.65
C THR A 2 16.39 12.49 -25.59
N LEU A 3 16.00 12.97 -24.41
CA LEU A 3 15.40 12.17 -23.35
C LEU A 3 13.88 12.32 -23.44
N ILE A 4 13.16 11.21 -23.47
CA ILE A 4 11.69 11.19 -23.39
C ILE A 4 11.31 10.53 -22.07
N ILE A 5 10.51 11.24 -21.26
CA ILE A 5 9.90 10.72 -20.05
C ILE A 5 8.39 10.62 -20.31
N TYR A 6 7.86 9.40 -20.21
CA TYR A 6 6.43 9.13 -20.31
C TYR A 6 5.90 8.79 -18.92
N ILE A 7 4.91 9.54 -18.46
CA ILE A 7 4.18 9.28 -17.22
C ILE A 7 2.78 8.83 -17.63
N SER A 8 2.49 7.55 -17.41
CA SER A 8 1.12 7.05 -17.40
C SER A 8 0.57 7.32 -16.00
N GLY A 9 -0.63 7.89 -15.91
CA GLY A 9 -1.22 8.38 -14.66
C GLY A 9 -1.31 7.39 -13.50
N ASP A 10 -1.86 7.85 -12.38
CA ASP A 10 -2.03 7.05 -11.16
C ASP A 10 -3.32 6.20 -11.18
N ASN A 11 -3.24 4.91 -10.82
CA ASN A 11 -4.40 3.99 -10.77
C ASN A 11 -4.99 3.82 -9.37
N GLY A 12 -4.58 4.67 -8.44
CA GLY A 12 -4.93 4.65 -7.05
C GLY A 12 -3.96 3.87 -6.16
N SER A 13 -4.10 4.12 -4.87
CA SER A 13 -3.24 3.57 -3.83
C SER A 13 -3.65 2.15 -3.41
N SER A 14 -2.69 1.44 -2.83
CA SER A 14 -2.71 -0.01 -2.54
C SER A 14 -3.26 -0.29 -1.13
N ALA A 15 -4.21 -1.21 -0.95
CA ALA A 15 -4.89 -1.49 0.34
C ALA A 15 -4.27 -2.61 1.18
N GLU A 16 -3.12 -3.13 0.79
CA GLU A 16 -2.52 -4.38 1.26
C GLU A 16 -1.91 -4.30 2.66
N GLY A 17 -1.99 -3.15 3.32
CA GLY A 17 -1.46 -2.99 4.67
C GLY A 17 -2.41 -3.34 5.79
N SER A 18 -3.66 -3.75 5.53
CA SER A 18 -4.67 -4.00 6.57
C SER A 18 -5.02 -2.74 7.40
N PRO A 19 -5.92 -2.82 8.40
CA PRO A 19 -6.20 -1.69 9.30
C PRO A 19 -5.00 -1.18 10.09
N ASN A 20 -3.97 -2.00 10.33
CA ASN A 20 -2.86 -1.67 11.24
C ASN A 20 -1.51 -1.43 10.53
N GLY A 21 -1.45 -1.58 9.21
CA GLY A 21 -0.17 -1.74 8.53
C GLY A 21 0.37 -3.17 8.66
N THR A 22 1.41 -3.47 7.89
CA THR A 22 2.12 -4.75 7.95
C THR A 22 3.62 -4.55 7.67
N PRO A 23 4.53 -5.27 8.35
CA PRO A 23 5.94 -5.37 7.96
C PRO A 23 6.17 -6.26 6.73
N ASN A 24 5.16 -7.02 6.28
CA ASN A 24 5.26 -7.93 5.14
C ASN A 24 3.91 -8.00 4.38
N GLU A 25 3.87 -7.39 3.19
CA GLU A 25 2.70 -7.38 2.30
C GLU A 25 2.30 -8.78 1.84
N VAL A 26 3.28 -9.66 1.57
CA VAL A 26 3.01 -11.04 1.12
C VAL A 26 2.29 -11.85 2.19
N ALA A 27 2.61 -11.63 3.47
CA ALA A 27 1.90 -12.27 4.57
C ALA A 27 0.41 -11.89 4.57
N GLN A 28 0.09 -10.62 4.27
CA GLN A 28 -1.29 -10.16 4.18
C GLN A 28 -2.05 -10.84 3.03
N PHE A 29 -1.44 -11.02 1.87
CA PHE A 29 -2.06 -11.77 0.76
C PHE A 29 -2.40 -13.22 1.14
N ASN A 30 -1.68 -13.79 2.08
CA ASN A 30 -1.90 -15.14 2.61
C ASN A 30 -2.82 -15.15 3.85
N GLY A 31 -3.49 -14.03 4.17
CA GLY A 31 -4.41 -13.91 5.30
C GLY A 31 -3.72 -13.86 6.67
N ILE A 32 -2.41 -13.62 6.71
CA ILE A 32 -1.63 -13.56 7.94
C ILE A 32 -1.57 -12.10 8.39
N GLY A 33 -2.36 -11.79 9.41
CA GLY A 33 -2.30 -10.50 10.11
C GLY A 33 -1.27 -10.50 11.23
N PHE A 34 -0.69 -9.33 11.49
CA PHE A 34 0.28 -9.14 12.57
C PHE A 34 -0.29 -8.20 13.64
N PRO A 35 -0.38 -8.62 14.92
CA PRO A 35 -0.74 -7.71 16.00
C PRO A 35 0.27 -6.56 16.11
N VAL A 36 -0.20 -5.34 16.38
CA VAL A 36 0.64 -4.13 16.46
C VAL A 36 1.80 -4.32 17.42
N GLU A 37 1.56 -4.91 18.60
CA GLU A 37 2.61 -5.16 19.60
C GLU A 37 3.77 -5.99 19.02
N ARG A 38 3.45 -7.04 18.25
CA ARG A 38 4.46 -7.87 17.60
C ARG A 38 5.15 -7.14 16.45
N GLN A 39 4.43 -6.29 15.71
CA GLN A 39 5.04 -5.45 14.68
C GLN A 39 6.10 -4.51 15.29
N LEU A 40 5.75 -3.83 16.40
CA LEU A 40 6.65 -2.92 17.09
C LEU A 40 7.83 -3.65 17.75
N LYS A 41 7.60 -4.80 18.36
CA LYS A 41 8.66 -5.56 19.04
C LYS A 41 9.68 -6.14 18.07
N GLU A 42 9.23 -6.72 16.96
CA GLU A 42 10.09 -7.56 16.10
C GLU A 42 10.62 -6.81 14.86
N PHE A 43 9.97 -5.71 14.44
CA PHE A 43 10.27 -5.08 13.15
C PHE A 43 10.58 -3.57 13.23
N TYR A 44 10.33 -2.90 14.35
CA TYR A 44 10.46 -1.44 14.44
C TYR A 44 11.87 -0.94 14.07
N ASP A 45 12.91 -1.58 14.61
CA ASP A 45 14.30 -1.17 14.38
C ASP A 45 14.78 -1.38 12.94
N VAL A 46 14.08 -2.19 12.15
CA VAL A 46 14.44 -2.53 10.77
C VAL A 46 13.39 -2.05 9.76
N TRP A 47 12.43 -1.24 10.20
CA TRP A 47 11.31 -0.81 9.36
C TRP A 47 11.79 0.07 8.20
N GLY A 48 11.34 -0.25 6.98
CA GLY A 48 11.73 0.47 5.76
C GLY A 48 13.14 0.13 5.24
N THR A 49 13.84 -0.82 5.88
CA THR A 49 15.07 -1.42 5.35
C THR A 49 14.73 -2.58 4.41
N ASP A 50 15.76 -3.20 3.82
CA ASP A 50 15.65 -4.41 2.99
C ASP A 50 15.08 -5.64 3.73
N LYS A 51 15.01 -5.59 5.07
CA LYS A 51 14.46 -6.66 5.91
C LYS A 51 12.94 -6.64 6.03
N THR A 52 12.29 -5.56 5.59
CA THR A 52 10.82 -5.44 5.62
C THR A 52 10.30 -5.22 4.22
N TYR A 53 9.16 -5.84 3.92
CA TYR A 53 8.39 -5.52 2.72
C TYR A 53 7.07 -4.89 3.18
N ASN A 54 7.20 -3.73 3.80
CA ASN A 54 6.14 -3.13 4.60
C ASN A 54 5.08 -2.45 3.73
N HIS A 55 3.86 -2.39 4.27
CA HIS A 55 2.77 -1.64 3.68
C HIS A 55 2.04 -0.82 4.76
N MET A 56 1.69 0.43 4.43
CA MET A 56 0.97 1.35 5.33
C MET A 56 -0.47 0.89 5.60
N ALA A 57 -1.02 1.27 6.75
CA ALA A 57 -2.42 0.99 7.10
C ALA A 57 -3.40 1.55 6.05
N VAL A 58 -4.49 0.84 5.79
CA VAL A 58 -5.48 1.17 4.75
C VAL A 58 -6.13 2.55 4.93
N GLY A 59 -6.19 3.06 6.16
CA GLY A 59 -6.67 4.42 6.42
C GLY A 59 -5.79 5.49 5.75
N TRP A 60 -4.46 5.29 5.74
CA TRP A 60 -3.52 6.18 5.06
C TRP A 60 -3.56 6.00 3.55
N THR A 61 -3.64 4.76 3.08
CA THR A 61 -3.87 4.46 1.67
C THR A 61 -5.06 5.27 1.15
N TRP A 62 -6.21 5.16 1.82
CA TRP A 62 -7.44 5.82 1.36
C TRP A 62 -7.32 7.35 1.41
N ALA A 63 -6.69 7.90 2.45
CA ALA A 63 -6.47 9.34 2.56
C ALA A 63 -5.62 9.89 1.39
N PHE A 64 -4.59 9.16 0.98
CA PHE A 64 -3.72 9.56 -0.13
C PHE A 64 -4.28 9.24 -1.51
N ASP A 65 -5.42 8.54 -1.58
CA ASP A 65 -6.01 8.12 -2.84
C ASP A 65 -6.93 9.17 -3.47
N THR A 66 -6.95 10.39 -2.95
CA THR A 66 -7.80 11.47 -3.49
C THR A 66 -7.35 11.82 -4.92
N PRO A 67 -8.27 11.91 -5.91
CA PRO A 67 -9.72 12.00 -5.79
C PRO A 67 -10.48 10.67 -5.93
N PHE A 68 -9.81 9.54 -5.99
CA PHE A 68 -10.48 8.24 -5.95
C PHE A 68 -11.19 8.08 -4.61
N LYS A 69 -12.40 7.52 -4.68
CA LYS A 69 -13.24 7.32 -3.50
C LYS A 69 -12.80 6.09 -2.70
N TRP A 70 -11.92 5.25 -3.27
CA TRP A 70 -11.38 4.06 -2.67
C TRP A 70 -10.15 3.55 -3.44
N THR A 71 -9.42 2.62 -2.81
CA THR A 71 -8.16 2.00 -3.24
C THR A 71 -8.21 1.33 -4.62
N LYS A 72 -7.05 1.16 -5.25
CA LYS A 72 -6.84 0.51 -6.57
C LYS A 72 -7.54 -0.83 -6.76
N GLN A 73 -7.74 -1.58 -5.67
CA GLN A 73 -8.39 -2.90 -5.73
C GLN A 73 -9.90 -2.83 -5.97
N MET A 74 -10.56 -1.67 -5.77
CA MET A 74 -12.01 -1.54 -5.88
C MET A 74 -12.42 -0.87 -7.19
N ALA A 75 -12.70 -1.70 -8.19
CA ALA A 75 -13.15 -1.25 -9.51
C ALA A 75 -14.42 -0.39 -9.49
N SER A 76 -15.34 -0.62 -8.53
CA SER A 76 -16.56 0.17 -8.37
C SER A 76 -16.31 1.66 -8.06
N HIS A 77 -15.10 2.00 -7.62
CA HIS A 77 -14.65 3.36 -7.34
C HIS A 77 -13.52 3.80 -8.29
N PHE A 78 -13.46 3.19 -9.48
CA PHE A 78 -12.48 3.43 -10.54
C PHE A 78 -11.03 3.03 -10.22
N GLY A 79 -10.78 2.40 -9.07
CA GLY A 79 -9.47 1.86 -8.74
C GLY A 79 -9.02 0.84 -9.79
N GLY A 80 -7.77 0.92 -10.22
CA GLY A 80 -7.17 -0.02 -11.20
C GLY A 80 -7.75 0.02 -12.62
N THR A 81 -8.86 0.73 -12.84
CA THR A 81 -9.60 0.77 -14.11
C THR A 81 -9.55 2.13 -14.79
N LYS A 82 -9.15 3.18 -14.07
CA LYS A 82 -8.87 4.51 -14.59
C LYS A 82 -7.46 4.94 -14.16
N GLN A 83 -6.79 5.68 -15.04
CA GLN A 83 -5.54 6.40 -14.75
C GLN A 83 -5.83 7.89 -14.60
N GLY A 84 -5.30 8.52 -13.54
CA GLY A 84 -5.43 9.93 -13.19
C GLY A 84 -4.22 10.77 -13.53
#